data_AF-A0A0H3M618-F1
#
_entry.id   AF-A0A0H3M618-F1
#
_cell.length_a   1.000
_cell.length_b   1.000
_cell.length_c   1.000
_cell.angle_alpha   90.00
_cell.angle_beta   90.00
_cell.angle_gamma   90.00
#
_symmetry.space_group_name_H-M   'P 1'
#
loop_
_entity.id
_entity.type
_entity.pdbx_description
1 polymer ?
#
loop_
_entity_poly.entity_id
_entity_poly.type
_entity_poly.pdbx_seq_one_letter_code
_entity_poly.pdbx_strand_id
1 'polypeptide(L)'
;MSKLKAKILLILLLIILACSLTLFFTLQKQFNSTTFCIIFGALLLITSAAVVFSAIKCAIIHYDGISMKSIGKDNIITLREPSEQVVVFLPIPSEEIHKIDTGYNIIDLLYKKASYKDSYILNIKQNNTTLFSSKNSDIDISLDNTKKVQLFMGNHNNVSTKDTGLYITVNVDKLLLSQSIKKHVGNEILYVTLQDGKLLLTCKYIRFYSSELLNNSAIKDPYGQEEFEQILRYKVKSTSDKSSVRPLYDIIAIRILSNCPPIDNDNNWAKTEGGQTAIRFFSMFDAKRMLYGQELSNKQLAVKLKAITDYITNITFKGNMSYDDVIFNQIKNLYLEKCDETTEYHLLYKNRYISNTGKRISDKIHENIKKNKLYKYICAIASQDSKNPLSKKTNEFLHNILSSETPHLDIAPLMSNPNEREDIMASLDQSKNEELCAVLKELLGSTTLSYDIFTLIQKAKDYIMKDCKQHMNLLYCEKYYQLNAGYVDNITICSSATKSPSIVNNTDIKNPSYIGHAV
;
A
#
# COMPACT_ATOMS: atom_id res chain seq x y z
N MET A 1 -29.85 2.86 -20.32
CA MET A 1 -30.72 4.03 -20.61
C MET A 1 -30.60 5.00 -19.45
N SER A 2 -30.23 6.26 -19.65
CA SER A 2 -29.98 7.18 -18.52
C SER A 2 -31.24 7.43 -17.69
N LYS A 3 -31.07 7.74 -16.39
CA LYS A 3 -32.16 8.07 -15.45
C LYS A 3 -33.21 9.03 -16.04
N LEU A 4 -32.75 10.08 -16.70
CA LEU A 4 -33.62 11.08 -17.32
C LEU A 4 -34.48 10.48 -18.44
N LYS A 5 -33.88 9.67 -19.31
CA LYS A 5 -34.60 9.00 -20.41
C LYS A 5 -35.64 8.01 -19.86
N ALA A 6 -35.32 7.29 -18.78
CA ALA A 6 -36.26 6.37 -18.12
C ALA A 6 -37.49 7.08 -17.57
N LYS A 7 -37.30 8.22 -16.89
CA LYS A 7 -38.41 9.05 -16.42
C LYS A 7 -39.29 9.55 -17.57
N ILE A 8 -38.67 10.11 -18.61
CA ILE A 8 -39.41 10.64 -19.77
C ILE A 8 -40.22 9.53 -20.46
N LEU A 9 -39.63 8.35 -20.66
CA LEU A 9 -40.32 7.22 -21.26
C LEU A 9 -41.53 6.77 -20.41
N LEU A 10 -41.36 6.66 -19.09
CA LEU A 10 -42.45 6.29 -18.20
C LEU A 10 -43.61 7.29 -18.26
N ILE A 11 -43.30 8.59 -18.25
CA ILE A 11 -44.30 9.66 -18.39
C ILE A 11 -45.02 9.55 -19.73
N LEU A 12 -44.28 9.35 -20.83
CA LEU A 12 -44.86 9.24 -22.17
C LEU A 12 -45.79 8.01 -22.28
N LEU A 13 -45.40 6.87 -21.72
CA LEU A 13 -46.23 5.67 -21.69
C LEU A 13 -47.51 5.85 -20.85
N LEU A 14 -47.43 6.58 -19.73
CA LEU A 14 -48.60 6.91 -18.92
C LEU A 14 -49.59 7.81 -19.68
N ILE A 15 -49.08 8.79 -20.44
CA ILE A 15 -49.92 9.65 -21.30
C ILE A 15 -50.59 8.81 -22.39
N ILE A 16 -49.85 7.92 -23.06
CA ILE A 16 -50.41 7.03 -24.08
C ILE A 16 -51.52 6.16 -23.47
N LEU A 17 -51.29 5.57 -22.29
CA LEU A 17 -52.29 4.75 -21.62
C LEU A 17 -53.56 5.56 -21.29
N ALA A 18 -53.42 6.78 -20.78
CA ALA A 18 -54.54 7.66 -20.49
C ALA A 18 -55.35 8.01 -21.75
N CYS A 19 -54.65 8.33 -22.86
CA CYS A 19 -55.29 8.57 -24.15
C CYS A 19 -55.98 7.31 -24.71
N SER A 20 -55.37 6.14 -24.57
CA SER A 20 -55.99 4.87 -25.01
C SER A 20 -57.25 4.55 -24.21
N LEU A 21 -57.27 4.81 -22.90
CA LEU A 21 -58.43 4.65 -22.04
C LEU A 21 -59.57 5.61 -22.42
N THR A 22 -59.28 6.90 -22.62
CA THR A 22 -60.32 7.87 -23.01
C THR A 22 -60.89 7.56 -24.40
N LEU A 23 -60.04 7.14 -25.33
CA LEU A 23 -60.44 6.76 -26.68
C LEU A 23 -61.27 5.46 -26.66
N PHE A 24 -60.94 4.49 -25.81
CA PHE A 24 -61.74 3.30 -25.57
C PHE A 24 -63.15 3.66 -25.07
N PHE A 25 -63.27 4.45 -23.99
CA PHE A 25 -64.58 4.83 -23.44
C PHE A 25 -65.43 5.65 -24.41
N THR A 26 -64.79 6.45 -25.27
CA THR A 26 -65.48 7.26 -26.28
C THR A 26 -66.01 6.39 -27.43
N LEU A 27 -65.16 5.50 -27.96
CA LEU A 27 -65.53 4.62 -29.07
C LEU A 27 -66.44 3.47 -28.65
N GLN A 28 -66.33 2.96 -27.43
CA GLN A 28 -67.21 1.92 -26.90
C GLN A 28 -68.68 2.35 -26.92
N LYS A 29 -68.95 3.64 -26.70
CA LYS A 29 -70.31 4.20 -26.81
C LYS A 29 -70.87 4.15 -28.24
N GLN A 30 -70.02 4.16 -29.26
CA GLN A 30 -70.43 4.15 -30.68
C GLN A 30 -70.38 2.75 -31.31
N PHE A 31 -69.39 1.93 -30.94
CA PHE A 31 -69.09 0.64 -31.55
C PHE A 31 -69.14 -0.46 -30.49
N ASN A 32 -70.31 -0.66 -29.88
CA ASN A 32 -70.52 -1.63 -28.79
C ASN A 32 -70.60 -3.07 -29.32
N SER A 33 -69.55 -3.55 -29.99
CA SER A 33 -69.42 -4.93 -30.48
C SER A 33 -68.42 -5.72 -29.64
N THR A 34 -68.68 -7.02 -29.48
CA THR A 34 -67.82 -7.94 -28.73
C THR A 34 -66.41 -8.01 -29.34
N THR A 35 -66.31 -7.98 -30.67
CA THR A 35 -65.03 -7.98 -31.40
C THR A 35 -64.21 -6.72 -31.13
N PHE A 36 -64.86 -5.54 -31.08
CA PHE A 36 -64.20 -4.28 -30.73
C PHE A 36 -63.63 -4.34 -29.31
N CYS A 37 -64.41 -4.80 -28.33
CA CYS A 37 -63.97 -4.93 -26.95
C CYS A 37 -62.78 -5.87 -26.78
N ILE A 38 -62.75 -7.00 -27.50
CA ILE A 38 -61.64 -7.97 -27.44
C ILE A 38 -60.34 -7.37 -28.02
N ILE A 39 -60.42 -6.75 -29.19
CA ILE A 39 -59.24 -6.17 -29.87
C ILE A 39 -58.67 -4.99 -29.06
N PHE A 40 -59.53 -4.07 -28.60
CA PHE A 40 -59.10 -2.93 -27.81
C PHE A 40 -58.62 -3.33 -26.41
N GLY A 41 -59.25 -4.35 -25.82
CA GLY A 41 -58.83 -4.94 -24.55
C GLY A 41 -57.42 -5.54 -24.63
N ALA A 42 -57.10 -6.26 -25.72
CA ALA A 42 -55.75 -6.76 -25.96
C ALA A 42 -54.71 -5.63 -26.09
N LEU A 43 -55.06 -4.54 -26.78
CA LEU A 43 -54.19 -3.36 -26.92
C LEU A 43 -53.94 -2.67 -25.57
N LEU A 44 -54.97 -2.54 -24.73
CA LEU A 44 -54.87 -2.01 -23.36
C LEU A 44 -54.03 -2.91 -22.46
N LEU A 45 -54.12 -4.23 -22.64
CA LEU A 45 -53.29 -5.17 -21.88
C LEU A 45 -51.81 -5.06 -22.28
N ILE A 46 -51.50 -4.92 -23.57
CA ILE A 46 -50.12 -4.72 -24.05
C ILE A 46 -49.54 -3.39 -23.54
N THR A 47 -50.31 -2.31 -23.61
CA THR A 47 -49.86 -0.99 -23.15
C THR A 47 -49.69 -0.93 -21.63
N SER A 48 -50.61 -1.54 -20.86
CA SER A 48 -50.46 -1.63 -19.39
C SER A 48 -49.27 -2.49 -18.99
N ALA A 49 -49.02 -3.63 -19.65
CA ALA A 49 -47.83 -4.44 -19.42
C ALA A 49 -46.53 -3.66 -19.70
N ALA A 50 -46.50 -2.85 -20.78
CA ALA A 50 -45.37 -1.99 -21.10
C ALA A 50 -45.13 -0.91 -20.02
N VAL A 51 -46.20 -0.32 -19.45
CA VAL A 51 -46.10 0.64 -18.33
C VAL A 51 -45.53 -0.03 -17.09
N VAL A 52 -46.05 -1.20 -16.69
CA VAL A 52 -45.57 -1.94 -15.51
C VAL A 52 -44.09 -2.30 -15.66
N PHE A 53 -43.70 -2.82 -16.82
CA PHE A 53 -42.31 -3.16 -17.09
C PHE A 53 -41.39 -1.94 -17.09
N SER A 54 -41.85 -0.81 -17.64
CA SER A 54 -41.13 0.47 -17.59
C SER A 54 -41.00 1.00 -16.15
N ALA A 55 -42.04 0.86 -15.32
CA ALA A 55 -42.04 1.28 -13.92
C ALA A 55 -41.05 0.47 -13.06
N ILE A 56 -41.07 -0.86 -13.18
CA ILE A 56 -40.11 -1.76 -12.51
C ILE A 56 -38.68 -1.38 -12.90
N LYS A 57 -38.43 -1.12 -14.19
CA LYS A 57 -37.10 -0.71 -14.66
C LYS A 57 -36.68 0.68 -14.19
N CYS A 58 -37.60 1.63 -14.18
CA CYS A 58 -37.35 2.95 -13.61
C CYS A 58 -36.94 2.82 -12.15
N ALA A 59 -37.62 1.94 -11.39
CA ALA A 59 -37.24 1.62 -10.02
C ALA A 59 -35.83 1.01 -9.93
N ILE A 60 -35.48 0.01 -10.74
CA ILE A 60 -34.14 -0.60 -10.74
C ILE A 60 -33.05 0.45 -11.09
N ILE A 61 -33.23 1.24 -12.14
CA ILE A 61 -32.24 2.25 -12.57
C ILE A 61 -32.03 3.34 -11.50
N HIS A 62 -33.08 3.65 -10.73
CA HIS A 62 -33.03 4.69 -9.71
C HIS A 62 -32.57 4.19 -8.34
N TYR A 63 -32.96 2.97 -7.94
CA TYR A 63 -32.77 2.46 -6.59
C TYR A 63 -31.72 1.35 -6.47
N ASP A 64 -31.31 0.72 -7.56
CA ASP A 64 -30.25 -0.29 -7.52
C ASP A 64 -28.87 0.38 -7.64
N GLY A 65 -28.04 0.25 -6.60
CA GLY A 65 -26.72 0.87 -6.48
C GLY A 65 -26.74 2.33 -5.98
N ILE A 66 -25.55 2.92 -5.88
CA ILE A 66 -25.32 4.26 -5.32
C ILE A 66 -25.26 5.30 -6.45
N SER A 67 -26.08 6.34 -6.33
CA SER A 67 -26.07 7.45 -7.28
C SER A 67 -24.81 8.29 -7.19
N MET A 68 -24.34 8.78 -8.34
CA MET A 68 -23.20 9.69 -8.39
C MET A 68 -23.61 11.13 -8.68
N LYS A 69 -22.84 12.07 -8.17
CA LYS A 69 -22.90 13.49 -8.54
C LYS A 69 -21.59 13.91 -9.21
N SER A 70 -21.64 14.84 -10.15
CA SER A 70 -20.44 15.44 -10.75
C SER A 70 -20.27 16.86 -10.24
N ILE A 71 -19.05 17.19 -9.84
CA ILE A 71 -18.65 18.54 -9.47
C ILE A 71 -17.34 18.91 -10.18
N GLY A 72 -17.13 20.21 -10.41
CA GLY A 72 -15.85 20.73 -10.88
C GLY A 72 -14.80 20.77 -9.77
N LYS A 73 -13.55 21.01 -10.15
CA LYS A 73 -12.47 21.30 -9.19
C LYS A 73 -12.78 22.56 -8.37
N ASP A 74 -12.16 22.63 -7.20
CA ASP A 74 -12.26 23.74 -6.24
C ASP A 74 -13.66 23.96 -5.62
N ASN A 75 -14.57 23.01 -5.84
CA ASN A 75 -15.83 22.94 -5.11
C ASN A 75 -15.62 22.35 -3.71
N ILE A 76 -16.68 22.42 -2.91
CA ILE A 76 -16.72 21.93 -1.54
C ILE A 76 -17.76 20.83 -1.43
N ILE A 77 -17.36 19.70 -0.85
CA ILE A 77 -18.27 18.66 -0.38
C ILE A 77 -18.63 18.99 1.07
N THR A 78 -19.89 19.34 1.30
CA THR A 78 -20.42 19.60 2.65
C THR A 78 -20.97 18.30 3.25
N LEU A 79 -20.46 17.97 4.44
CA LEU A 79 -20.84 16.81 5.25
C LEU A 79 -22.03 17.17 6.13
N ARG A 80 -22.94 16.21 6.35
CA ARG A 80 -24.13 16.42 7.19
C ARG A 80 -23.75 16.54 8.67
N GLU A 81 -24.46 17.39 9.39
CA GLU A 81 -24.37 17.51 10.85
C GLU A 81 -25.43 16.66 11.57
N PRO A 82 -25.13 16.11 12.76
CA PRO A 82 -23.80 16.07 13.41
C PRO A 82 -22.85 15.12 12.66
N SER A 83 -21.59 15.53 12.51
CA SER A 83 -20.66 14.98 11.52
C SER A 83 -20.18 13.54 11.81
N GLU A 84 -21.02 12.56 11.53
CA GLU A 84 -20.65 11.13 11.46
C GLU A 84 -20.28 10.71 10.03
N GLN A 85 -19.89 11.66 9.18
CA GLN A 85 -19.49 11.37 7.81
C GLN A 85 -17.99 11.52 7.61
N VAL A 86 -17.36 10.57 6.93
CA VAL A 86 -15.98 10.68 6.45
C VAL A 86 -15.94 10.57 4.94
N VAL A 87 -14.86 11.06 4.34
CA VAL A 87 -14.68 11.01 2.88
C VAL A 87 -13.45 10.18 2.53
N VAL A 88 -13.65 9.13 1.73
CA VAL A 88 -12.57 8.38 1.10
C VAL A 88 -12.36 8.93 -0.31
N PHE A 89 -11.14 9.39 -0.59
CA PHE A 89 -10.76 9.89 -1.90
C PHE A 89 -9.91 8.88 -2.65
N LEU A 90 -10.42 8.48 -3.82
CA LEU A 90 -9.72 7.64 -4.79
C LEU A 90 -9.22 8.55 -5.93
N PRO A 91 -7.91 8.79 -6.04
CA PRO A 91 -7.36 9.58 -7.13
C PRO A 91 -7.54 8.83 -8.46
N ILE A 92 -8.05 9.52 -9.49
CA ILE A 92 -8.18 8.98 -10.84
C ILE A 92 -7.51 9.95 -11.82
N PRO A 93 -6.67 9.47 -12.75
CA PRO A 93 -6.12 10.31 -13.81
C PRO A 93 -7.23 11.03 -14.60
N SER A 94 -7.03 12.30 -14.93
CA SER A 94 -8.02 13.09 -15.69
C SER A 94 -8.36 12.48 -17.04
N GLU A 95 -7.42 11.74 -17.64
CA GLU A 95 -7.59 11.03 -18.91
C GLU A 95 -8.52 9.83 -18.79
N GLU A 96 -8.71 9.26 -17.61
CA GLU A 96 -9.47 8.01 -17.42
C GLU A 96 -10.86 8.26 -16.84
N ILE A 97 -11.06 9.41 -16.16
CA ILE A 97 -12.31 9.73 -15.46
C ILE A 97 -13.53 9.81 -16.39
N HIS A 98 -13.32 10.10 -17.68
CA HIS A 98 -14.40 10.22 -18.67
C HIS A 98 -15.11 8.89 -18.94
N LYS A 99 -14.46 7.75 -18.64
CA LYS A 99 -15.02 6.40 -18.78
C LYS A 99 -16.18 6.15 -17.80
N ILE A 100 -16.23 6.90 -16.70
CA ILE A 100 -17.32 6.81 -15.71
C ILE A 100 -18.49 7.67 -16.19
N ASP A 101 -19.66 7.04 -16.39
CA ASP A 101 -20.89 7.74 -16.75
C ASP A 101 -21.73 8.03 -15.49
N THR A 102 -21.86 9.32 -15.15
CA THR A 102 -22.65 9.83 -14.02
C THR A 102 -24.15 9.56 -14.15
N GLY A 103 -24.63 9.19 -15.33
CA GLY A 103 -26.02 8.84 -15.60
C GLY A 103 -26.48 7.50 -15.03
N TYR A 104 -25.54 6.66 -14.60
CA TYR A 104 -25.77 5.34 -14.00
C TYR A 104 -25.33 5.30 -12.53
N ASN A 105 -25.85 4.34 -11.76
CA ASN A 105 -25.42 4.09 -10.39
C ASN A 105 -24.23 3.12 -10.37
N ILE A 106 -23.37 3.25 -9.35
CA ILE A 106 -22.33 2.26 -9.06
C ILE A 106 -22.95 1.16 -8.19
N ILE A 107 -22.85 -0.08 -8.64
CA ILE A 107 -23.27 -1.26 -7.89
C ILE A 107 -22.10 -1.80 -7.06
N ASP A 108 -20.93 -1.89 -7.70
CA ASP A 108 -19.73 -2.49 -7.13
C ASP A 108 -18.50 -1.66 -7.55
N LEU A 109 -17.51 -1.62 -6.66
CA LEU A 109 -16.26 -0.90 -6.84
C LEU A 109 -15.15 -1.72 -6.20
N LEU A 110 -14.10 -1.99 -6.98
CA LEU A 110 -12.92 -2.71 -6.52
C LEU A 110 -11.65 -1.97 -6.96
N TYR A 111 -10.98 -1.36 -5.99
CA TYR A 111 -9.64 -0.80 -6.12
C TYR A 111 -8.62 -1.85 -5.70
N LYS A 112 -7.78 -2.32 -6.62
CA LYS A 112 -6.74 -3.30 -6.30
C LYS A 112 -5.48 -3.16 -7.14
N LYS A 113 -4.39 -3.71 -6.63
CA LYS A 113 -3.14 -3.86 -7.38
C LYS A 113 -3.32 -4.90 -8.50
N ALA A 114 -2.85 -4.59 -9.71
CA ALA A 114 -2.85 -5.53 -10.83
C ALA A 114 -1.85 -6.68 -10.55
N SER A 115 -2.24 -7.93 -10.78
CA SER A 115 -1.44 -9.11 -10.42
C SER A 115 -0.05 -9.18 -11.06
N TYR A 116 0.19 -8.47 -12.17
CA TYR A 116 1.41 -8.57 -12.98
C TYR A 116 2.16 -7.26 -13.21
N LYS A 117 1.69 -6.15 -12.63
CA LYS A 117 2.32 -4.83 -12.74
C LYS A 117 2.20 -4.12 -11.40
N ASP A 118 3.14 -3.23 -11.09
CA ASP A 118 2.99 -2.34 -9.92
C ASP A 118 1.81 -1.35 -10.07
N SER A 119 1.05 -1.39 -11.17
CA SER A 119 -0.13 -0.56 -11.44
C SER A 119 -1.34 -0.94 -10.59
N TYR A 120 -2.07 0.05 -10.09
CA TYR A 120 -3.41 -0.14 -9.53
C TYR A 120 -4.49 -0.06 -10.62
N ILE A 121 -5.56 -0.82 -10.45
CA ILE A 121 -6.74 -0.80 -11.31
C ILE A 121 -7.95 -0.55 -10.42
N LEU A 122 -8.84 0.31 -10.89
CA LEU A 122 -10.15 0.54 -10.32
C LEU A 122 -11.20 -0.07 -11.25
N ASN A 123 -11.84 -1.13 -10.78
CA ASN A 123 -12.94 -1.77 -11.47
C ASN A 123 -14.25 -1.19 -10.92
N ILE A 124 -15.08 -0.63 -11.79
CA ILE A 124 -16.38 -0.06 -11.43
C ILE A 124 -17.46 -0.79 -12.21
N LYS A 125 -18.45 -1.31 -11.51
CA LYS A 125 -19.64 -1.91 -12.11
C LYS A 125 -20.80 -0.94 -12.04
N GLN A 126 -21.32 -0.54 -13.20
CA GLN A 126 -22.47 0.36 -13.29
C GLN A 126 -23.74 -0.34 -13.79
N ASN A 127 -24.90 0.08 -13.28
CA ASN A 127 -26.21 -0.48 -13.60
C ASN A 127 -26.75 -0.02 -14.97
N ASN A 128 -26.04 -0.33 -16.07
CA ASN A 128 -26.47 0.08 -17.42
C ASN A 128 -27.57 -0.81 -18.01
N THR A 129 -28.75 -0.80 -17.39
CA THR A 129 -29.91 -1.54 -17.92
C THR A 129 -30.60 -0.80 -19.07
N THR A 130 -31.02 -1.54 -20.09
CA THR A 130 -31.83 -1.08 -21.23
C THR A 130 -33.20 -1.77 -21.25
N LEU A 131 -34.12 -1.30 -22.10
CA LEU A 131 -35.47 -1.89 -22.24
C LEU A 131 -35.45 -3.38 -22.60
N PHE A 132 -34.39 -3.91 -23.22
CA PHE A 132 -34.32 -5.31 -23.65
C PHE A 132 -33.07 -6.08 -23.17
N SER A 133 -32.21 -5.44 -22.37
CA SER A 133 -30.98 -6.09 -21.87
C SER A 133 -30.56 -5.52 -20.52
N SER A 134 -30.29 -6.39 -19.54
CA SER A 134 -29.59 -6.06 -18.29
C SER A 134 -28.10 -6.36 -18.47
N LYS A 135 -27.37 -5.46 -19.11
CA LYS A 135 -25.90 -5.53 -19.13
C LYS A 135 -25.37 -4.54 -18.12
N ASN A 136 -24.82 -5.06 -17.03
CA ASN A 136 -23.95 -4.24 -16.20
C ASN A 136 -22.72 -3.89 -17.03
N SER A 137 -22.29 -2.64 -16.99
CA SER A 137 -21.04 -2.23 -17.62
C SER A 137 -19.94 -2.33 -16.59
N ASP A 138 -19.00 -3.24 -16.82
CA ASP A 138 -17.76 -3.33 -16.08
C ASP A 138 -16.76 -2.37 -16.73
N ILE A 139 -16.24 -1.43 -15.94
CA ILE A 139 -15.30 -0.39 -16.37
C ILE A 139 -14.00 -0.61 -15.62
N ASP A 140 -12.94 -0.88 -16.37
CA ASP A 140 -11.59 -0.98 -15.82
C ASP A 140 -10.84 0.34 -16.07
N ILE A 141 -10.40 0.97 -14.98
CA ILE A 141 -9.66 2.22 -14.99
C ILE A 141 -8.23 1.96 -14.54
N SER A 142 -7.27 2.33 -15.38
CA SER A 142 -5.86 2.30 -14.98
C SER A 142 -5.56 3.50 -14.08
N LEU A 143 -4.92 3.25 -12.95
CA LEU A 143 -4.58 4.28 -11.99
C LEU A 143 -3.10 4.62 -12.04
N ASP A 144 -2.78 5.84 -11.62
CA ASP A 144 -1.41 6.27 -11.38
C ASP A 144 -0.96 5.84 -9.98
N ASN A 145 0.19 5.17 -9.91
CA ASN A 145 0.77 4.67 -8.67
C ASN A 145 1.37 5.75 -7.79
N THR A 146 1.55 6.97 -8.31
CA THR A 146 2.12 8.07 -7.54
C THR A 146 1.14 8.65 -6.52
N LYS A 147 -0.17 8.56 -6.77
CA LYS A 147 -1.21 9.11 -5.90
C LYS A 147 -1.86 8.00 -5.07
N LYS A 148 -1.82 8.17 -3.75
CA LYS A 148 -2.40 7.21 -2.79
C LYS A 148 -3.85 7.55 -2.47
N VAL A 149 -4.62 6.54 -2.06
CA VAL A 149 -5.95 6.70 -1.49
C VAL A 149 -5.86 7.52 -0.19
N GLN A 150 -6.75 8.49 -0.03
CA GLN A 150 -6.78 9.38 1.14
C GLN A 150 -8.10 9.23 1.90
N LEU A 151 -8.05 9.44 3.20
CA LEU A 151 -9.20 9.37 4.09
C LEU A 151 -9.29 10.65 4.91
N PHE A 152 -10.32 11.44 4.63
CA PHE A 152 -10.57 12.72 5.27
C PHE A 152 -11.49 12.54 6.47
N MET A 153 -10.96 12.75 7.67
CA MET A 153 -11.67 12.67 8.95
C MET A 153 -11.63 13.98 9.76
N GLY A 154 -11.48 15.12 9.08
CA GLY A 154 -11.37 16.40 9.77
C GLY A 154 -12.60 16.75 10.61
N ASN A 155 -12.40 17.63 11.58
CA ASN A 155 -13.48 18.31 12.31
C ASN A 155 -14.23 19.32 11.44
N HIS A 156 -13.70 19.62 10.24
CA HIS A 156 -14.34 20.49 9.29
C HIS A 156 -15.40 19.71 8.52
N ASN A 157 -16.58 20.30 8.39
CA ASN A 157 -17.69 19.74 7.62
C ASN A 157 -17.51 19.90 6.11
N ASN A 158 -16.37 20.43 5.67
CA ASN A 158 -16.12 20.79 4.29
C ASN A 158 -14.83 20.14 3.79
N VAL A 159 -14.93 19.38 2.70
CA VAL A 159 -13.78 18.80 1.99
C VAL A 159 -13.62 19.51 0.65
N SER A 160 -12.47 20.14 0.42
CA SER A 160 -12.15 20.83 -0.83
C SER A 160 -11.74 19.82 -1.91
N THR A 161 -12.33 19.91 -3.10
CA THR A 161 -12.07 19.00 -4.21
C THR A 161 -11.03 19.55 -5.18
N LYS A 162 -9.76 19.48 -4.80
CA LYS A 162 -8.64 20.00 -5.61
C LYS A 162 -8.19 19.02 -6.69
N ASP A 163 -8.21 17.74 -6.37
CA ASP A 163 -7.74 16.67 -7.25
C ASP A 163 -8.88 15.97 -8.01
N THR A 164 -8.55 15.50 -9.21
CA THR A 164 -9.42 14.67 -10.04
C THR A 164 -9.56 13.27 -9.43
N GLY A 165 -10.78 12.77 -9.30
CA GLY A 165 -11.03 11.44 -8.73
C GLY A 165 -12.45 11.25 -8.17
N LEU A 166 -12.61 10.18 -7.40
CA LEU A 166 -13.86 9.85 -6.69
C LEU A 166 -13.75 10.23 -5.21
N TYR A 167 -14.71 11.01 -4.74
CA TYR A 167 -14.91 11.32 -3.33
C TYR A 167 -16.13 10.54 -2.84
N ILE A 168 -15.88 9.51 -2.04
CA ILE A 168 -16.91 8.62 -1.50
C ILE A 168 -17.22 9.07 -0.08
N THR A 169 -18.42 9.58 0.13
CA THR A 169 -18.90 10.00 1.46
C THR A 169 -19.59 8.82 2.13
N VAL A 170 -19.14 8.47 3.33
CA VAL A 170 -19.64 7.32 4.08
C VAL A 170 -20.10 7.74 5.48
N ASN A 171 -21.18 7.12 5.95
CA ASN A 171 -21.75 7.30 7.29
C ASN A 171 -21.10 6.28 8.24
N VAL A 172 -20.37 6.79 9.24
CA VAL A 172 -19.63 5.98 10.23
C VAL A 172 -19.31 6.78 11.48
N ASP A 173 -19.24 6.08 12.61
CA ASP A 173 -18.69 6.66 13.83
C ASP A 173 -17.21 7.04 13.62
N LYS A 174 -16.97 8.35 13.49
CA LYS A 174 -15.63 8.94 13.31
C LYS A 174 -14.68 8.57 14.45
N LEU A 175 -15.16 8.48 15.69
CA LEU A 175 -14.34 8.16 16.85
C LEU A 175 -13.86 6.72 16.78
N LEU A 176 -14.76 5.77 16.50
CA LEU A 176 -14.38 4.36 16.33
C LEU A 176 -13.42 4.16 15.18
N LEU A 177 -13.67 4.81 14.04
CA LEU A 177 -12.79 4.74 12.87
C LEU A 177 -11.41 5.35 13.16
N SER A 178 -11.37 6.53 13.79
CA SER A 178 -10.12 7.21 14.17
C SER A 178 -9.32 6.40 15.19
N GLN A 179 -9.97 5.83 16.20
CA GLN A 179 -9.32 4.97 17.19
C GLN A 179 -8.72 3.71 16.55
N SER A 180 -9.43 3.11 15.60
CA SER A 180 -8.94 1.93 14.88
C SER A 180 -7.67 2.24 14.09
N ILE A 181 -7.63 3.38 13.39
CA ILE A 181 -6.44 3.79 12.64
C ILE A 181 -5.31 4.22 13.60
N LYS A 182 -5.58 5.05 14.60
CA LYS A 182 -4.56 5.58 15.52
C LYS A 182 -3.79 4.50 16.31
N LYS A 183 -4.38 3.31 16.49
CA LYS A 183 -3.70 2.16 17.12
C LYS A 183 -2.52 1.62 16.31
N HIS A 184 -2.46 1.93 15.03
CA HIS A 184 -1.51 1.34 14.10
C HIS A 184 -0.54 2.40 13.54
N VAL A 185 0.73 2.02 13.39
CA VAL A 185 1.77 2.88 12.82
C VAL A 185 1.93 2.58 11.33
N GLY A 186 2.15 3.64 10.54
CA GLY A 186 2.38 3.51 9.10
C GLY A 186 1.15 2.99 8.34
N ASN A 187 -0.06 3.36 8.79
CA ASN A 187 -1.28 2.98 8.10
C ASN A 187 -1.31 3.50 6.67
N GLU A 188 -1.62 2.62 5.73
CA GLU A 188 -1.82 2.94 4.33
C GLU A 188 -3.00 2.14 3.78
N ILE A 189 -3.94 2.80 3.11
CA ILE A 189 -5.07 2.15 2.46
C ILE A 189 -4.59 1.57 1.14
N LEU A 190 -4.67 0.24 0.98
CA LEU A 190 -4.20 -0.47 -0.21
C LEU A 190 -5.32 -0.91 -1.14
N TYR A 191 -6.45 -1.34 -0.57
CA TYR A 191 -7.60 -1.81 -1.32
C TYR A 191 -8.86 -1.14 -0.82
N VAL A 192 -9.76 -0.84 -1.74
CA VAL A 192 -11.07 -0.29 -1.43
C VAL A 192 -12.11 -1.11 -2.17
N THR A 193 -13.05 -1.67 -1.42
CA THR A 193 -14.12 -2.51 -1.97
C THR A 193 -15.47 -1.98 -1.52
N LEU A 194 -16.42 -1.90 -2.43
CA LEU A 194 -17.81 -1.62 -2.13
C LEU A 194 -18.58 -2.94 -2.11
N GLN A 195 -19.12 -3.32 -0.95
CA GLN A 195 -19.90 -4.54 -0.79
C GLN A 195 -21.18 -4.24 -0.03
N ASP A 196 -22.34 -4.57 -0.63
CA ASP A 196 -23.67 -4.38 -0.03
C ASP A 196 -23.90 -2.93 0.47
N GLY A 197 -23.43 -1.95 -0.31
CA GLY A 197 -23.51 -0.52 0.01
C GLY A 197 -22.54 -0.05 1.11
N LYS A 198 -21.71 -0.94 1.67
CA LYS A 198 -20.65 -0.62 2.63
C LYS A 198 -19.30 -0.49 1.95
N LEU A 199 -18.52 0.49 2.39
CA LEU A 199 -17.15 0.67 1.93
C LEU A 199 -16.18 -0.03 2.89
N LEU A 200 -15.42 -0.98 2.36
CA LEU A 200 -14.41 -1.73 3.10
C LEU A 200 -13.02 -1.28 2.63
N LEU A 201 -12.16 -0.93 3.58
CA LEU A 201 -10.80 -0.47 3.33
C LEU A 201 -9.83 -1.52 3.85
N THR A 202 -9.04 -2.13 2.98
CA THR A 202 -7.94 -2.99 3.43
C THR A 202 -6.71 -2.13 3.61
N CYS A 203 -6.30 -2.01 4.87
CA CYS A 203 -5.19 -1.17 5.29
C CYS A 203 -3.97 -2.05 5.59
N LYS A 204 -2.80 -1.56 5.19
CA LYS A 204 -1.51 -2.03 5.66
C LYS A 204 -1.10 -1.25 6.89
N TYR A 205 -0.45 -1.92 7.84
CA TYR A 205 0.20 -1.29 8.98
C TYR A 205 1.52 -1.98 9.33
N ILE A 206 2.29 -1.34 10.20
CA ILE A 206 3.56 -1.85 10.69
C ILE A 206 3.38 -2.45 12.08
N ARG A 207 3.76 -3.72 12.22
CA ARG A 207 3.78 -4.45 13.49
C ARG A 207 5.22 -4.54 13.97
N PHE A 208 5.49 -3.97 15.14
CA PHE A 208 6.79 -4.08 15.79
C PHE A 208 6.86 -5.34 16.66
N TYR A 209 8.01 -6.02 16.61
CA TYR A 209 8.32 -7.11 17.52
C TYR A 209 8.57 -6.58 18.94
N SER A 210 7.92 -7.19 19.92
CA SER A 210 8.27 -7.09 21.33
C SER A 210 8.11 -8.48 21.95
N SER A 211 9.06 -8.88 22.80
CA SER A 211 9.04 -10.17 23.48
C SER A 211 7.78 -10.35 24.35
N GLU A 212 7.26 -9.27 24.91
CA GLU A 212 6.02 -9.27 25.70
C GLU A 212 4.78 -9.69 24.90
N LEU A 213 4.84 -9.60 23.57
CA LEU A 213 3.70 -9.82 22.68
C LEU A 213 3.61 -11.27 22.17
N LEU A 214 4.61 -12.12 22.46
CA LEU A 214 4.65 -13.51 22.00
C LEU A 214 3.71 -14.43 22.78
N ASN A 215 3.49 -14.14 24.07
CA ASN A 215 2.75 -15.02 24.99
C ASN A 215 1.41 -14.43 25.46
N ASN A 216 1.03 -13.26 24.97
CA ASN A 216 -0.20 -12.59 25.41
C ASN A 216 -1.40 -13.05 24.57
N SER A 217 -2.14 -14.03 25.09
CA SER A 217 -3.37 -14.56 24.46
C SER A 217 -4.49 -13.52 24.31
N ALA A 218 -4.42 -12.37 25.00
CA ALA A 218 -5.38 -11.28 24.84
C ALA A 218 -5.17 -10.49 23.54
N ILE A 219 -4.02 -10.65 22.87
CA ILE A 219 -3.71 -9.96 21.61
C ILE A 219 -4.16 -10.85 20.45
N LYS A 220 -5.16 -10.37 19.70
CA LYS A 220 -5.75 -11.10 18.56
C LYS A 220 -4.78 -11.40 17.40
N ASP A 221 -3.61 -10.75 17.34
CA ASP A 221 -2.61 -10.90 16.26
C ASP A 221 -1.17 -10.73 16.83
N PRO A 222 -0.62 -11.76 17.50
CA PRO A 222 0.76 -11.74 18.01
C PRO A 222 1.78 -11.81 16.86
N TYR A 223 2.97 -11.25 17.07
CA TYR A 223 4.10 -11.42 16.12
C TYR A 223 4.56 -12.86 16.25
N GLY A 224 4.43 -13.69 15.21
CA GLY A 224 4.44 -15.14 15.34
C GLY A 224 5.53 -15.85 14.55
N GLN A 225 5.40 -17.18 14.53
CA GLN A 225 6.33 -18.09 13.86
C GLN A 225 6.44 -17.82 12.35
N GLU A 226 5.33 -17.47 11.69
CA GLU A 226 5.29 -17.22 10.25
C GLU A 226 6.19 -16.04 9.83
N GLU A 227 6.22 -14.97 10.63
CA GLU A 227 7.10 -13.82 10.39
C GLU A 227 8.57 -14.21 10.53
N PHE A 228 8.90 -15.01 11.55
CA PHE A 228 10.27 -15.48 11.76
C PHE A 228 10.72 -16.49 10.71
N GLU A 229 9.80 -17.30 10.15
CA GLU A 229 10.10 -18.17 9.01
C GLU A 229 10.53 -17.36 7.78
N GLN A 230 9.87 -16.24 7.49
CA GLN A 230 10.30 -15.34 6.40
C GLN A 230 11.69 -14.75 6.65
N ILE A 231 11.97 -14.35 7.89
CA ILE A 231 13.29 -13.82 8.30
C ILE A 231 14.38 -14.88 8.15
N LEU A 232 14.11 -16.12 8.59
CA LEU A 232 15.07 -17.22 8.53
C LEU A 232 15.48 -17.59 7.09
N ARG A 233 14.62 -17.32 6.11
CA ARG A 233 14.92 -17.48 4.68
C ARG A 233 15.80 -16.37 4.10
N TYR A 234 16.00 -15.27 4.82
CA TYR A 234 16.88 -14.19 4.39
C TYR A 234 18.30 -14.71 4.20
N LYS A 235 18.89 -14.41 3.05
CA LYS A 235 20.21 -14.88 2.64
C LYS A 235 21.27 -13.86 3.02
N VAL A 236 22.32 -14.32 3.68
CA VAL A 236 23.45 -13.50 4.11
C VAL A 236 24.76 -14.02 3.52
N LYS A 237 25.69 -13.10 3.26
CA LYS A 237 27.06 -13.45 2.85
C LYS A 237 27.81 -14.02 4.06
N SER A 238 28.53 -15.12 3.86
CA SER A 238 29.37 -15.69 4.92
C SER A 238 30.53 -14.75 5.26
N THR A 239 30.87 -14.67 6.55
CA THR A 239 32.04 -13.93 7.03
C THR A 239 33.37 -14.58 6.63
N SER A 240 33.39 -15.92 6.48
CA SER A 240 34.60 -16.69 6.15
C SER A 240 34.88 -16.80 4.65
N ASP A 241 33.84 -16.72 3.82
CA ASP A 241 33.94 -16.80 2.37
C ASP A 241 32.88 -15.87 1.77
N LYS A 242 33.31 -14.67 1.36
CA LYS A 242 32.44 -13.60 0.84
C LYS A 242 31.66 -14.03 -0.42
N SER A 243 32.06 -15.11 -1.09
CA SER A 243 31.37 -15.66 -2.26
C SER A 243 30.22 -16.61 -1.89
N SER A 244 30.23 -17.17 -0.68
CA SER A 244 29.20 -18.09 -0.21
C SER A 244 28.03 -17.33 0.43
N VAL A 245 26.83 -17.58 -0.09
CA VAL A 245 25.57 -17.00 0.40
C VAL A 245 24.73 -18.11 1.00
N ARG A 246 24.28 -17.95 2.25
CA ARG A 246 23.47 -18.95 2.95
C ARG A 246 22.30 -18.31 3.69
N PRO A 247 21.19 -19.04 3.87
CA PRO A 247 20.06 -18.54 4.65
C PRO A 247 20.45 -18.37 6.12
N LEU A 248 19.83 -17.41 6.81
CA LEU A 248 19.98 -17.24 8.25
C LEU A 248 19.64 -18.52 9.02
N TYR A 249 18.68 -19.29 8.52
CA TYR A 249 18.33 -20.60 9.06
C TYR A 249 19.54 -21.50 9.24
N ASP A 250 20.41 -21.64 8.23
CA ASP A 250 21.58 -22.52 8.29
C ASP A 250 22.54 -22.07 9.40
N ILE A 251 22.77 -20.76 9.54
CA ILE A 251 23.65 -20.19 10.58
C ILE A 251 23.10 -20.44 11.98
N ILE A 252 21.80 -20.23 12.18
CA ILE A 252 21.14 -20.42 13.48
C ILE A 252 21.07 -21.90 13.83
N ALA A 253 20.69 -22.75 12.88
CA ALA A 253 20.63 -24.19 13.07
C ALA A 253 22.01 -24.75 13.45
N ILE A 254 23.09 -24.33 12.78
CA ILE A 254 24.46 -24.72 13.15
C ILE A 254 24.76 -24.30 14.60
N ARG A 255 24.46 -23.05 14.97
CA ARG A 255 24.72 -22.54 16.32
C ARG A 255 23.96 -23.33 17.39
N ILE A 256 22.67 -23.61 17.16
CA ILE A 256 21.83 -24.38 18.08
C ILE A 256 22.35 -25.82 18.19
N LEU A 257 22.69 -26.47 17.08
CA LEU A 257 23.20 -27.84 17.06
C LEU A 257 24.57 -27.97 17.73
N SER A 258 25.45 -26.97 17.56
CA SER A 258 26.74 -26.90 18.24
C SER A 258 26.60 -26.76 19.76
N ASN A 259 25.59 -26.01 20.22
CA ASN A 259 25.34 -25.79 21.66
C ASN A 259 24.50 -26.90 22.31
N CYS A 260 23.82 -27.73 21.51
CA CYS A 260 23.13 -28.91 22.01
C CYS A 260 24.18 -29.92 22.55
N PRO A 261 23.93 -30.64 23.65
CA PRO A 261 24.81 -31.73 24.07
C PRO A 261 24.87 -32.87 23.03
N PRO A 262 25.84 -33.80 23.16
CA PRO A 262 25.82 -35.06 22.41
C PRO A 262 24.52 -35.83 22.66
N ILE A 263 24.02 -36.51 21.64
CA ILE A 263 22.78 -37.30 21.72
C ILE A 263 23.15 -38.66 22.32
N ASP A 264 22.52 -38.99 23.45
CA ASP A 264 22.64 -40.26 24.15
C ASP A 264 21.36 -41.11 24.00
N ASN A 265 21.48 -42.42 24.25
CA ASN A 265 20.37 -43.37 24.13
C ASN A 265 19.29 -43.16 25.21
N ASP A 266 19.68 -42.62 26.37
CA ASP A 266 18.79 -42.36 27.51
C ASP A 266 17.99 -41.05 27.35
N ASN A 267 18.25 -40.30 26.27
CA ASN A 267 17.69 -39.01 25.98
C ASN A 267 17.85 -37.96 27.10
N ASN A 268 18.92 -38.05 27.88
CA ASN A 268 19.20 -37.05 28.93
C ASN A 268 19.57 -35.70 28.32
N TRP A 269 20.18 -35.71 27.12
CA TRP A 269 20.45 -34.52 26.33
C TRP A 269 19.20 -33.65 26.13
N ALA A 270 18.02 -34.26 25.95
CA ALA A 270 16.75 -33.58 25.70
C ALA A 270 16.26 -32.77 26.90
N LYS A 271 16.72 -33.09 28.12
CA LYS A 271 16.34 -32.38 29.36
C LYS A 271 17.19 -31.13 29.63
N THR A 272 18.31 -30.97 28.91
CA THR A 272 19.20 -29.81 29.05
C THR A 272 18.63 -28.58 28.36
N GLU A 273 19.10 -27.38 28.73
CA GLU A 273 18.71 -26.12 28.09
C GLU A 273 18.99 -26.14 26.57
N GLY A 274 20.18 -26.60 26.16
CA GLY A 274 20.56 -26.73 24.76
C GLY A 274 19.71 -27.73 23.99
N GLY A 275 19.38 -28.88 24.62
CA GLY A 275 18.49 -29.88 24.05
C GLY A 275 17.05 -29.38 23.88
N GLN A 276 16.49 -28.74 24.92
CA GLN A 276 15.15 -28.14 24.87
C GLN A 276 15.06 -27.03 23.82
N THR A 277 16.09 -26.18 23.73
CA THR A 277 16.17 -25.13 22.70
C THR A 277 16.19 -25.74 21.29
N ALA A 278 16.99 -26.81 21.08
CA ALA A 278 17.04 -27.49 19.79
C ALA A 278 15.70 -28.15 19.43
N ILE A 279 15.10 -28.89 20.36
CA ILE A 279 13.77 -29.51 20.19
C ILE A 279 12.73 -28.44 19.84
N ARG A 280 12.72 -27.32 20.57
CA ARG A 280 11.76 -26.25 20.34
C ARG A 280 11.99 -25.54 19.01
N PHE A 281 13.23 -25.23 18.65
CA PHE A 281 13.56 -24.60 17.37
C PHE A 281 13.18 -25.47 16.17
N PHE A 282 13.58 -26.75 16.16
CA PHE A 282 13.33 -27.64 15.03
C PHE A 282 11.87 -28.12 14.96
N SER A 283 11.11 -28.08 16.07
CA SER A 283 9.66 -28.31 16.03
C SER A 283 8.87 -27.12 15.48
N MET A 284 9.33 -25.89 15.69
CA MET A 284 8.77 -24.70 15.01
C MET A 284 9.20 -24.66 13.54
N PHE A 285 10.51 -24.68 13.31
CA PHE A 285 11.12 -24.45 12.01
C PHE A 285 11.66 -25.76 11.45
N ASP A 286 10.75 -26.55 10.86
CA ASP A 286 11.09 -27.84 10.27
C ASP A 286 12.24 -27.70 9.25
N ALA A 287 13.31 -28.45 9.46
CA ALA A 287 14.53 -28.31 8.65
C ALA A 287 14.32 -28.68 7.19
N LYS A 288 13.49 -29.69 6.91
CA LYS A 288 13.18 -30.12 5.54
C LYS A 288 12.47 -29.01 4.77
N ARG A 289 11.50 -28.34 5.41
CA ARG A 289 10.79 -27.18 4.87
C ARG A 289 11.73 -25.98 4.69
N MET A 290 12.52 -25.65 5.70
CA MET A 290 13.35 -24.45 5.72
C MET A 290 14.55 -24.50 4.77
N LEU A 291 15.11 -25.69 4.54
CA LEU A 291 16.23 -25.90 3.63
C LEU A 291 15.79 -26.30 2.22
N TYR A 292 14.49 -26.37 1.91
CA TYR A 292 13.97 -26.81 0.61
C TYR A 292 14.54 -28.18 0.18
N GLY A 293 14.69 -29.10 1.12
CA GLY A 293 15.28 -30.42 0.87
C GLY A 293 16.80 -30.45 0.70
N GLN A 294 17.50 -29.32 0.86
CA GLN A 294 18.97 -29.29 0.93
C GLN A 294 19.46 -29.77 2.30
N GLU A 295 20.68 -30.31 2.35
CA GLU A 295 21.34 -30.66 3.60
C GLU A 295 21.93 -29.44 4.30
N LEU A 296 22.08 -29.52 5.62
CA LEU A 296 22.81 -28.53 6.41
C LEU A 296 24.25 -28.41 5.90
N SER A 297 24.80 -27.20 5.84
CA SER A 297 26.15 -27.01 5.27
C SER A 297 27.25 -27.75 6.06
N ASN A 298 27.03 -28.02 7.35
CA ASN A 298 27.91 -28.84 8.18
C ASN A 298 27.41 -30.30 8.26
N LYS A 299 28.11 -31.20 7.53
CA LYS A 299 27.77 -32.64 7.46
C LYS A 299 27.79 -33.37 8.80
N GLN A 300 28.66 -32.99 9.74
CA GLN A 300 28.70 -33.62 11.07
C GLN A 300 27.47 -33.28 11.90
N LEU A 301 27.00 -32.03 11.79
CA LEU A 301 25.80 -31.57 12.50
C LEU A 301 24.50 -32.07 11.83
N ALA A 302 24.53 -32.46 10.55
CA ALA A 302 23.39 -33.04 9.86
C ALA A 302 22.93 -34.37 10.49
N VAL A 303 23.85 -35.22 10.95
CA VAL A 303 23.51 -36.48 11.66
C VAL A 303 22.79 -36.17 12.97
N LYS A 304 23.29 -35.18 13.71
CA LYS A 304 22.69 -34.73 14.97
C LYS A 304 21.28 -34.15 14.76
N LEU A 305 21.10 -33.35 13.72
CA LEU A 305 19.79 -32.82 13.32
C LEU A 305 18.80 -33.92 12.98
N LYS A 306 19.25 -34.97 12.27
CA LYS A 306 18.40 -36.13 11.96
C LYS A 306 17.90 -36.81 13.22
N ALA A 307 18.80 -37.12 14.16
CA ALA A 307 18.43 -37.76 15.43
C ALA A 307 17.49 -36.88 16.28
N ILE A 308 17.65 -35.56 16.30
CA ILE A 308 16.71 -34.64 16.97
C ILE A 308 15.34 -34.65 16.27
N THR A 309 15.31 -34.61 14.94
CA THR A 309 14.06 -34.66 14.16
C THR A 309 13.30 -35.97 14.39
N ASP A 310 14.02 -37.09 14.43
CA ASP A 310 13.44 -38.41 14.73
C ASP A 310 12.87 -38.44 16.16
N TYR A 311 13.60 -37.88 17.13
CA TYR A 311 13.13 -37.72 18.52
C TYR A 311 11.83 -36.91 18.61
N ILE A 312 11.76 -35.74 17.96
CA ILE A 312 10.57 -34.87 17.94
C ILE A 312 9.35 -35.60 17.37
N THR A 313 9.56 -36.35 16.27
CA THR A 313 8.49 -37.07 15.58
C THR A 313 7.92 -38.20 16.43
N ASN A 314 8.76 -38.89 17.21
CA ASN A 314 8.38 -40.07 17.97
C ASN A 314 7.71 -39.77 19.33
N ILE A 315 7.87 -38.56 19.89
CA ILE A 315 7.54 -38.30 21.31
C ILE A 315 6.36 -37.33 21.48
N THR A 316 5.77 -36.82 20.39
CA THR A 316 4.69 -35.79 20.36
C THR A 316 4.94 -34.51 21.20
N PHE A 317 6.07 -34.42 21.89
CA PHE A 317 6.46 -33.33 22.77
C PHE A 317 7.05 -32.17 21.95
N LYS A 318 6.40 -31.00 22.02
CA LYS A 318 6.77 -29.80 21.24
C LYS A 318 7.78 -28.88 21.94
N GLY A 319 8.51 -29.38 22.95
CA GLY A 319 9.42 -28.56 23.76
C GLY A 319 8.68 -27.64 24.74
N ASN A 320 9.43 -27.06 25.68
CA ASN A 320 8.90 -26.03 26.59
C ASN A 320 8.76 -24.67 25.88
N MET A 321 7.57 -24.05 25.95
CA MET A 321 7.28 -22.74 25.34
C MET A 321 8.09 -21.60 25.95
N SER A 322 8.71 -21.79 27.12
CA SER A 322 9.59 -20.78 27.73
C SER A 322 10.83 -20.46 26.88
N TYR A 323 11.19 -21.31 25.92
CA TYR A 323 12.34 -21.10 25.03
C TYR A 323 12.00 -20.27 23.78
N ASP A 324 10.74 -19.94 23.55
CA ASP A 324 10.28 -19.17 22.38
C ASP A 324 10.96 -17.81 22.31
N ASP A 325 10.96 -17.08 23.43
CA ASP A 325 11.60 -15.76 23.52
C ASP A 325 13.10 -15.84 23.25
N VAL A 326 13.78 -16.89 23.72
CA VAL A 326 15.21 -17.08 23.49
C VAL A 326 15.48 -17.29 22.01
N ILE A 327 14.73 -18.19 21.37
CA ILE A 327 14.85 -18.52 19.95
C ILE A 327 14.56 -17.29 19.08
N PHE A 328 13.42 -16.63 19.31
CA PHE A 328 13.03 -15.46 18.52
C PHE A 328 14.00 -14.29 18.69
N ASN A 329 14.52 -14.06 19.91
CA ASN A 329 15.54 -13.04 20.12
C ASN A 329 16.86 -13.38 19.42
N GLN A 330 17.28 -14.66 19.40
CA GLN A 330 18.46 -15.08 18.64
C GLN A 330 18.29 -14.81 17.14
N ILE A 331 17.12 -15.15 16.57
CA ILE A 331 16.83 -14.89 15.15
C ILE A 331 16.81 -13.40 14.86
N LYS A 332 16.10 -12.62 15.68
CA LYS A 332 16.00 -11.16 15.56
C LYS A 332 17.38 -10.50 15.57
N ASN A 333 18.19 -10.83 16.57
CA ASN A 333 19.49 -10.20 16.76
C ASN A 333 20.43 -10.52 15.60
N LEU A 334 20.48 -11.79 15.16
CA LEU A 334 21.30 -12.17 14.02
C LEU A 334 20.83 -11.52 12.72
N TYR A 335 19.52 -11.45 12.48
CA TYR A 335 18.96 -10.77 11.32
C TYR A 335 19.35 -9.28 11.31
N LEU A 336 19.14 -8.56 12.40
CA LEU A 336 19.47 -7.13 12.49
C LEU A 336 20.99 -6.87 12.41
N GLU A 337 21.83 -7.83 12.82
CA GLU A 337 23.29 -7.73 12.68
C GLU A 337 23.75 -7.90 11.23
N LYS A 338 23.08 -8.75 10.45
CA LYS A 338 23.52 -9.17 9.12
C LYS A 338 22.69 -8.61 7.95
N CYS A 339 21.54 -8.01 8.21
CA CYS A 339 20.67 -7.49 7.17
C CYS A 339 21.32 -6.29 6.49
N ASP A 340 21.38 -6.31 5.16
CA ASP A 340 21.96 -5.22 4.37
C ASP A 340 21.28 -3.88 4.68
N GLU A 341 19.99 -3.87 5.01
CA GLU A 341 19.27 -2.63 5.37
C GLU A 341 19.78 -1.94 6.64
N THR A 342 20.46 -2.67 7.53
CA THR A 342 21.03 -2.14 8.78
C THR A 342 22.55 -1.97 8.70
N THR A 343 23.20 -2.57 7.71
CA THR A 343 24.67 -2.58 7.60
C THR A 343 25.20 -1.79 6.41
N GLU A 344 24.42 -1.59 5.35
CA GLU A 344 24.88 -1.01 4.10
C GLU A 344 24.37 0.42 3.86
N TYR A 345 25.30 1.36 3.67
CA TYR A 345 24.96 2.78 3.42
C TYR A 345 24.02 2.99 2.23
N HIS A 346 24.23 2.25 1.14
CA HIS A 346 23.45 2.40 -0.08
C HIS A 346 21.96 2.02 0.09
N LEU A 347 21.57 1.43 1.23
CA LEU A 347 20.19 1.10 1.57
C LEU A 347 19.57 2.02 2.63
N LEU A 348 20.32 3.01 3.14
CA LEU A 348 19.82 3.96 4.15
C LEU A 348 18.56 4.71 3.70
N TYR A 349 18.41 4.96 2.38
CA TYR A 349 17.22 5.59 1.80
C TYR A 349 15.91 4.84 2.08
N LYS A 350 15.97 3.55 2.42
CA LYS A 350 14.79 2.76 2.83
C LYS A 350 14.14 3.33 4.09
N ASN A 351 14.84 4.18 4.83
CA ASN A 351 14.33 5.00 5.93
C ASN A 351 13.60 4.15 6.98
N ARG A 352 14.33 3.17 7.51
CA ARG A 352 13.84 2.17 8.47
C ARG A 352 13.21 2.82 9.71
N TYR A 353 12.22 2.16 10.31
CA TYR A 353 11.68 2.55 11.61
C TYR A 353 12.69 2.31 12.73
N ILE A 354 12.81 3.27 13.65
CA ILE A 354 13.69 3.22 14.82
C ILE A 354 12.93 3.28 16.14
N SER A 355 11.61 3.45 16.11
CA SER A 355 10.77 3.45 17.31
C SER A 355 9.38 2.86 17.03
N ASN A 356 8.77 2.35 18.09
CA ASN A 356 7.37 1.90 18.11
C ASN A 356 6.36 3.04 17.93
N THR A 357 6.76 4.30 18.09
CA THR A 357 5.92 5.48 17.82
C THR A 357 5.95 5.91 16.35
N GLY A 358 6.70 5.20 15.50
CA GLY A 358 6.79 5.47 14.07
C GLY A 358 7.92 6.41 13.65
N LYS A 359 8.80 6.84 14.56
CA LYS A 359 10.03 7.56 14.15
C LYS A 359 10.88 6.70 13.22
N ARG A 360 11.52 7.36 12.27
CA ARG A 360 12.38 6.76 11.25
C ARG A 360 13.80 7.33 11.29
N ILE A 361 14.68 6.73 10.50
CA ILE A 361 16.07 7.16 10.37
C ILE A 361 16.19 8.62 9.89
N SER A 362 15.33 9.07 8.99
CA SER A 362 15.26 10.48 8.58
C SER A 362 15.12 11.39 9.79
N ASP A 363 14.22 11.06 10.72
CA ASP A 363 13.96 11.89 11.91
C ASP A 363 15.21 11.99 12.78
N LYS A 364 15.93 10.89 12.94
CA LYS A 364 17.20 10.86 13.68
C LYS A 364 18.29 11.70 12.99
N ILE A 365 18.38 11.64 11.66
CA ILE A 365 19.31 12.48 10.88
C ILE A 365 18.96 13.97 11.06
N HIS A 366 17.68 14.34 10.95
CA HIS A 366 17.22 15.71 11.23
C HIS A 366 17.57 16.15 12.65
N GLU A 367 17.30 15.31 13.66
CA GLU A 367 17.66 15.58 15.06
C GLU A 367 19.17 15.80 15.24
N ASN A 368 20.01 14.98 14.59
CA ASN A 368 21.46 15.09 14.67
C ASN A 368 22.00 16.34 13.96
N ILE A 369 21.46 16.70 12.80
CA ILE A 369 21.81 17.95 12.09
C ILE A 369 21.53 19.17 12.99
N LYS A 370 20.40 19.16 13.69
CA LYS A 370 20.02 20.26 14.60
C LYS A 370 20.92 20.34 15.84
N LYS A 371 21.36 19.19 16.36
CA LYS A 371 22.16 19.10 17.59
C LYS A 371 23.66 19.29 17.36
N ASN A 372 24.18 18.80 16.24
CA ASN A 372 25.60 18.82 15.92
C ASN A 372 25.83 19.56 14.59
N LYS A 373 26.42 20.75 14.69
CA LYS A 373 26.77 21.59 13.54
C LYS A 373 27.66 20.89 12.52
N LEU A 374 28.49 19.93 12.92
CA LEU A 374 29.38 19.20 12.01
C LEU A 374 28.65 18.12 11.20
N TYR A 375 27.54 17.59 11.73
CA TYR A 375 26.84 16.46 11.13
C TYR A 375 26.26 16.77 9.75
N LYS A 376 25.81 18.02 9.52
CA LYS A 376 25.35 18.49 8.19
C LYS A 376 26.45 18.36 7.12
N TYR A 377 27.71 18.67 7.46
CA TYR A 377 28.84 18.53 6.55
C TYR A 377 29.22 17.08 6.33
N ILE A 378 29.17 16.24 7.36
CA ILE A 378 29.39 14.79 7.22
C ILE A 378 28.36 14.19 6.25
N CYS A 379 27.07 14.53 6.38
CA CYS A 379 26.02 14.12 5.45
C CYS A 379 26.29 14.63 4.03
N ALA A 380 26.71 15.89 3.88
CA ALA A 380 27.00 16.48 2.58
C ALA A 380 28.17 15.75 1.90
N ILE A 381 29.28 15.53 2.60
CA ILE A 381 30.44 14.78 2.10
C ILE A 381 30.04 13.36 1.68
N ALA A 382 29.29 12.63 2.52
CA ALA A 382 28.86 11.27 2.22
C ALA A 382 27.99 11.20 0.93
N SER A 383 27.20 12.24 0.68
CA SER A 383 26.29 12.34 -0.47
C SER A 383 26.95 12.74 -1.80
N GLN A 384 28.25 13.07 -1.83
CA GLN A 384 28.97 13.51 -3.02
C GLN A 384 29.42 12.39 -3.98
N ASP A 385 29.29 11.12 -3.57
CA ASP A 385 29.69 9.98 -4.40
C ASP A 385 28.75 9.78 -5.61
N SER A 386 28.98 10.56 -6.66
CA SER A 386 28.24 10.50 -7.93
C SER A 386 28.70 9.35 -8.83
N LYS A 387 29.85 8.73 -8.53
CA LYS A 387 30.45 7.67 -9.36
C LYS A 387 29.96 6.27 -8.99
N ASN A 388 29.46 6.05 -7.76
CA ASN A 388 28.86 4.78 -7.37
C ASN A 388 27.34 4.74 -7.62
N PRO A 389 26.86 4.04 -8.66
CA PRO A 389 25.44 4.00 -9.00
C PRO A 389 24.56 3.37 -7.91
N LEU A 390 25.13 2.53 -7.05
CA LEU A 390 24.38 1.88 -5.96
C LEU A 390 23.93 2.89 -4.90
N SER A 391 24.73 3.93 -4.63
CA SER A 391 24.46 4.90 -3.56
C SER A 391 23.55 6.05 -3.97
N LYS A 392 23.16 6.14 -5.26
CA LYS A 392 22.40 7.27 -5.81
C LYS A 392 21.15 7.61 -4.99
N LYS A 393 20.33 6.61 -4.65
CA LYS A 393 19.10 6.80 -3.87
C LYS A 393 19.36 7.31 -2.45
N THR A 394 20.40 6.81 -1.78
CA THR A 394 20.80 7.32 -0.45
C THR A 394 21.32 8.73 -0.54
N ASN A 395 22.11 9.05 -1.56
CA ASN A 395 22.63 10.40 -1.76
C ASN A 395 21.48 11.39 -2.00
N GLU A 396 20.51 11.06 -2.86
CA GLU A 396 19.28 11.84 -3.07
C GLU A 396 18.48 12.00 -1.77
N PHE A 397 18.34 10.92 -0.98
CA PHE A 397 17.66 10.96 0.31
C PHE A 397 18.32 11.94 1.30
N LEU A 398 19.65 11.93 1.41
CA LEU A 398 20.39 12.88 2.26
C LEU A 398 20.32 14.31 1.72
N HIS A 399 20.44 14.50 0.40
CA HIS A 399 20.31 15.82 -0.24
C HIS A 399 18.95 16.46 0.04
N ASN A 400 17.87 15.67 0.00
CA ASN A 400 16.53 16.16 0.33
C ASN A 400 16.45 16.61 1.81
N ILE A 401 17.03 15.85 2.73
CA ILE A 401 17.09 16.23 4.16
C ILE A 401 17.89 17.54 4.33
N LEU A 402 19.08 17.62 3.72
CA LEU A 402 19.96 18.79 3.82
C LEU A 402 19.32 20.05 3.21
N SER A 403 18.66 19.91 2.06
CA SER A 403 17.99 21.03 1.37
C SER A 403 16.85 21.62 2.21
N SER A 404 16.19 20.79 3.01
CA SER A 404 15.09 21.23 3.90
C SER A 404 15.57 21.93 5.18
N GLU A 405 16.75 21.57 5.70
CA GLU A 405 17.27 22.10 6.96
C GLU A 405 18.32 23.21 6.78
N THR A 406 19.08 23.18 5.69
CA THR A 406 20.20 24.10 5.43
C THR A 406 20.32 24.43 3.93
N PRO A 407 19.53 25.39 3.40
CA PRO A 407 19.44 25.66 1.96
C PRO A 407 20.71 26.25 1.29
N HIS A 408 21.82 26.46 2.01
CA HIS A 408 23.05 27.08 1.49
C HIS A 408 24.34 26.43 2.02
N LEU A 409 24.38 25.10 2.09
CA LEU A 409 25.58 24.39 2.53
C LEU A 409 26.63 24.32 1.40
N ASP A 410 27.69 25.12 1.49
CA ASP A 410 28.81 25.06 0.55
C ASP A 410 29.89 24.08 1.04
N ILE A 411 30.11 23.03 0.25
CA ILE A 411 31.24 22.09 0.40
C ILE A 411 32.11 22.06 -0.86
N ALA A 412 31.91 22.98 -1.80
CA ALA A 412 32.73 23.10 -3.01
C ALA A 412 34.24 23.22 -2.70
N PRO A 413 34.69 23.90 -1.63
CA PRO A 413 36.11 23.96 -1.28
C PRO A 413 36.75 22.59 -0.98
N LEU A 414 35.96 21.58 -0.57
CA LEU A 414 36.44 20.20 -0.36
C LEU A 414 36.51 19.39 -1.65
N MET A 415 35.72 19.77 -2.64
CA MET A 415 35.37 18.92 -3.79
C MET A 415 35.95 19.44 -5.11
N SER A 416 36.54 20.64 -5.12
CA SER A 416 37.01 21.35 -6.32
C SER A 416 38.29 20.78 -6.93
N ASN A 417 38.98 19.81 -6.30
CA ASN A 417 40.20 19.23 -6.86
C ASN A 417 40.26 17.68 -6.74
N PRO A 418 39.43 16.93 -7.49
CA PRO A 418 39.31 15.47 -7.36
C PRO A 418 40.48 14.64 -7.92
N ASN A 419 41.44 15.26 -8.61
CA ASN A 419 42.47 14.57 -9.40
C ASN A 419 43.89 14.67 -8.84
N GLU A 420 44.14 15.47 -7.82
CA GLU A 420 45.46 15.60 -7.22
C GLU A 420 45.45 14.92 -5.85
N ARG A 421 46.42 14.03 -5.59
CA ARG A 421 46.78 13.59 -4.24
C ARG A 421 47.39 14.77 -3.47
N GLU A 422 46.67 15.87 -3.39
CA GLU A 422 47.01 16.97 -2.51
C GLU A 422 46.48 16.65 -1.12
N ASP A 423 47.30 16.95 -0.13
CA ASP A 423 46.98 16.75 1.27
C ASP A 423 45.73 17.59 1.60
N ILE A 424 44.56 16.95 1.69
CA ILE A 424 43.28 17.60 2.00
C ILE A 424 43.42 18.45 3.26
N MET A 425 44.23 18.03 4.24
CA MET A 425 44.52 18.84 5.44
C MET A 425 45.26 20.13 5.09
N ALA A 426 46.26 20.08 4.20
CA ALA A 426 47.06 21.24 3.81
C ALA A 426 46.25 22.27 2.98
N SER A 427 45.33 21.81 2.12
CA SER A 427 44.44 22.71 1.37
C SER A 427 43.37 23.37 2.26
N LEU A 428 42.95 22.72 3.35
CA LEU A 428 41.98 23.28 4.30
C LEU A 428 42.57 24.17 5.38
N ASP A 429 43.82 23.94 5.80
CA ASP A 429 44.55 24.90 6.66
C ASP A 429 44.68 26.28 5.98
N GLN A 430 44.64 26.34 4.64
CA GLN A 430 44.57 27.59 3.88
C GLN A 430 43.14 28.18 3.74
N SER A 431 42.10 27.34 3.86
CA SER A 431 40.70 27.69 3.54
C SER A 431 39.95 28.51 4.60
N LYS A 432 40.50 28.65 5.83
CA LYS A 432 39.89 29.34 6.98
C LYS A 432 38.49 28.86 7.41
N ASN A 433 37.99 27.71 6.92
CA ASN A 433 36.69 27.19 7.33
C ASN A 433 36.82 26.27 8.55
N GLU A 434 36.66 26.84 9.75
CA GLU A 434 36.79 26.12 11.03
C GLU A 434 35.85 24.92 11.15
N GLU A 435 34.62 25.01 10.63
CA GLU A 435 33.64 23.91 10.68
C GLU A 435 34.09 22.73 9.81
N LEU A 436 34.63 22.99 8.61
CA LEU A 436 35.16 21.94 7.74
C LEU A 436 36.44 21.31 8.30
N CYS A 437 37.36 22.11 8.85
CA CYS A 437 38.56 21.57 9.51
C CYS A 437 38.20 20.68 10.71
N ALA A 438 37.16 21.04 11.48
CA ALA A 438 36.65 20.21 12.57
C ALA A 438 36.07 18.88 12.06
N VAL A 439 35.32 18.89 10.95
CA VAL A 439 34.77 17.67 10.32
C VAL A 439 35.88 16.73 9.86
N LEU A 440 36.95 17.24 9.26
CA LEU A 440 38.08 16.41 8.84
C LEU A 440 38.78 15.77 10.04
N LYS A 441 39.03 16.54 11.10
CA LYS A 441 39.63 16.02 12.34
C LYS A 441 38.77 14.90 12.96
N GLU A 442 37.44 15.06 12.92
CA GLU A 442 36.49 14.04 13.40
C GLU A 442 36.52 12.77 12.53
N LEU A 443 36.57 12.89 11.19
CA LEU A 443 36.49 11.75 10.27
C LEU A 443 37.82 11.03 10.03
N LEU A 444 38.92 11.77 9.96
CA LEU A 444 40.25 11.29 9.58
C LEU A 444 41.23 11.21 10.75
N GLY A 445 40.92 11.84 11.88
CA GLY A 445 41.81 11.94 13.04
C GLY A 445 42.83 13.07 12.90
N SER A 446 43.70 13.22 13.91
CA SER A 446 44.71 14.29 13.97
C SER A 446 46.03 13.97 13.24
N THR A 447 46.09 12.85 12.50
CA THR A 447 47.32 12.37 11.87
C THR A 447 47.54 12.99 10.49
N THR A 448 48.78 13.43 10.24
CA THR A 448 49.33 14.03 9.00
C THR A 448 49.51 13.00 7.88
N LEU A 449 48.50 12.18 7.61
CA LEU A 449 48.48 11.28 6.47
C LEU A 449 47.74 11.96 5.33
N SER A 450 48.30 11.90 4.11
CA SER A 450 47.58 12.31 2.90
C SER A 450 46.40 11.36 2.69
N TYR A 451 45.18 11.89 2.76
CA TYR A 451 43.95 11.15 2.49
C TYR A 451 43.37 11.57 1.15
N ASP A 452 42.85 10.61 0.38
CA ASP A 452 42.10 10.92 -0.85
C ASP A 452 40.61 11.20 -0.56
N ILE A 453 39.94 11.86 -1.51
CA ILE A 453 38.51 12.22 -1.39
C ILE A 453 37.64 10.96 -1.24
N PHE A 454 38.03 9.84 -1.86
CA PHE A 454 37.29 8.59 -1.74
C PHE A 454 37.30 8.05 -0.29
N THR A 455 38.44 8.12 0.38
CA THR A 455 38.60 7.74 1.78
C THR A 455 37.78 8.66 2.67
N LEU A 456 37.80 9.98 2.43
CA LEU A 456 36.97 10.95 3.17
C LEU A 456 35.47 10.63 3.03
N ILE A 457 35.01 10.40 1.80
CA ILE A 457 33.62 10.00 1.52
C ILE A 457 33.27 8.70 2.25
N GLN A 458 34.14 7.68 2.18
CA GLN A 458 33.87 6.40 2.83
C GLN A 458 33.82 6.54 4.36
N LYS A 459 34.72 7.32 4.95
CA LYS A 459 34.71 7.62 6.39
C LYS A 459 33.45 8.35 6.82
N ALA A 460 32.97 9.29 6.02
CA ALA A 460 31.69 9.96 6.26
C ALA A 460 30.50 8.99 6.21
N LYS A 461 30.48 8.09 5.22
CA LYS A 461 29.45 7.03 5.12
C LYS A 461 29.48 6.09 6.33
N ASP A 462 30.68 5.63 6.72
CA ASP A 462 30.87 4.76 7.88
C ASP A 462 30.42 5.45 9.18
N TYR A 463 30.69 6.75 9.32
CA TYR A 463 30.25 7.57 10.46
C TYR A 463 28.72 7.59 10.57
N ILE A 464 28.02 7.93 9.47
CA ILE A 464 26.56 7.97 9.41
C ILE A 464 25.98 6.60 9.73
N MET A 465 26.54 5.53 9.14
CA MET A 465 26.07 4.17 9.38
C MET A 465 26.30 3.73 10.82
N LYS A 466 27.45 4.08 11.42
CA LYS A 466 27.74 3.76 12.83
C LYS A 466 26.73 4.42 13.77
N ASP A 467 26.39 5.69 13.57
CA ASP A 467 25.39 6.40 14.37
C ASP A 467 23.99 5.80 14.14
N CYS A 468 23.57 5.67 12.89
CA CYS A 468 22.24 5.19 12.54
C CYS A 468 22.00 3.73 13.01
N LYS A 469 23.01 2.85 12.88
CA LYS A 469 22.90 1.43 13.24
C LYS A 469 22.56 1.21 14.72
N GLN A 470 23.01 2.10 15.62
CA GLN A 470 22.66 2.03 17.05
C GLN A 470 21.15 2.16 17.30
N HIS A 471 20.42 2.74 16.36
CA HIS A 471 18.99 2.97 16.44
C HIS A 471 18.16 1.99 15.58
N MET A 472 18.80 1.24 14.66
CA MET A 472 18.12 0.26 13.78
C MET A 472 17.91 -1.12 14.44
N ASN A 473 17.66 -1.15 15.75
CA ASN A 473 17.50 -2.39 16.52
C ASN A 473 16.05 -2.91 16.57
N LEU A 474 15.16 -2.30 15.79
CA LEU A 474 13.73 -2.61 15.80
C LEU A 474 13.38 -3.57 14.65
N LEU A 475 12.88 -4.75 15.01
CA LEU A 475 12.29 -5.68 14.07
C LEU A 475 10.81 -5.35 13.86
N TYR A 476 10.37 -5.35 12.61
CA TYR A 476 8.99 -5.12 12.24
C TYR A 476 8.62 -5.87 10.98
N CYS A 477 7.32 -6.07 10.78
CA CYS A 477 6.75 -6.61 9.57
C CYS A 477 5.54 -5.80 9.13
N GLU A 478 5.12 -6.00 7.89
CA GLU A 478 3.92 -5.41 7.33
C GLU A 478 2.75 -6.37 7.54
N LYS A 479 1.67 -5.85 8.11
CA LYS A 479 0.44 -6.60 8.37
C LYS A 479 -0.73 -5.89 7.71
N TYR A 480 -1.82 -6.63 7.53
CA TYR A 480 -3.01 -6.15 6.86
C TYR A 480 -4.23 -6.33 7.77
N TYR A 481 -5.14 -5.37 7.76
CA TYR A 481 -6.43 -5.48 8.39
C TYR A 481 -7.49 -4.85 7.50
N GLN A 482 -8.73 -5.28 7.69
CA GLN A 482 -9.87 -4.71 7.00
C GLN A 482 -10.61 -3.77 7.96
N LEU A 483 -10.82 -2.55 7.50
CA LEU A 483 -11.55 -1.49 8.19
C LEU A 483 -12.89 -1.28 7.49
N ASN A 484 -13.98 -1.40 8.22
CA ASN A 484 -15.29 -1.02 7.72
C ASN A 484 -15.46 0.49 7.84
N ALA A 485 -15.44 1.20 6.71
CA ALA A 485 -15.61 2.64 6.67
C ALA A 485 -17.09 3.06 6.72
N GLY A 486 -18.04 2.12 6.74
CA GLY A 486 -19.47 2.39 6.91
C GLY A 486 -20.27 2.35 5.60
N TYR A 487 -21.53 2.75 5.68
CA TYR A 487 -22.44 2.78 4.53
C TYR A 487 -22.18 4.01 3.68
N VAL A 488 -22.14 3.83 2.35
CA VAL A 488 -21.94 4.94 1.42
C VAL A 488 -23.22 5.76 1.34
N ASP A 489 -23.13 7.06 1.64
CA ASP A 489 -24.22 8.02 1.47
C ASP A 489 -24.25 8.55 0.02
N ASN A 490 -23.09 8.90 -0.51
CA ASN A 490 -22.98 9.48 -1.84
C ASN A 490 -21.59 9.30 -2.45
N ILE A 491 -21.52 9.22 -3.78
CA ILE A 491 -20.26 9.22 -4.54
C ILE A 491 -20.22 10.48 -5.41
N THR A 492 -19.15 11.24 -5.28
CA THR A 492 -18.95 12.47 -6.02
C THR A 492 -17.75 12.36 -6.95
N ILE A 493 -17.97 12.50 -8.24
CA ILE A 493 -16.93 12.55 -9.27
C ILE A 493 -16.47 13.99 -9.42
N CYS A 494 -15.18 14.23 -9.16
CA CYS A 494 -14.53 15.51 -9.42
C CYS A 494 -13.67 15.41 -10.68
N SER A 495 -13.97 16.22 -11.69
CA SER A 495 -13.21 16.27 -12.94
C SER A 495 -12.83 17.70 -13.31
N SER A 496 -11.66 17.90 -13.91
CA SER A 496 -11.24 19.18 -14.49
C SER A 496 -12.09 19.62 -15.69
N ALA A 497 -12.77 18.67 -16.35
CA ALA A 497 -13.71 18.98 -17.41
C ALA A 497 -15.13 19.06 -16.82
N THR A 498 -15.72 20.24 -16.79
CA THR A 498 -17.18 20.36 -16.79
C THR A 498 -17.68 19.71 -18.08
N LYS A 499 -18.17 18.47 -18.01
CA LYS A 499 -19.00 17.92 -19.09
C LYS A 499 -20.25 18.80 -19.16
N SER A 500 -20.24 19.80 -20.05
CA SER A 500 -21.50 20.33 -20.59
C SER A 500 -22.28 19.13 -21.11
N PRO A 501 -23.58 18.98 -20.77
CA PRO A 501 -24.37 17.89 -21.31
C PRO A 501 -24.25 17.93 -22.84
N SER A 502 -23.71 16.87 -23.42
CA SER A 502 -23.65 16.74 -24.87
C SER A 502 -25.07 16.68 -25.40
N ILE A 503 -25.56 17.83 -25.86
CA ILE A 503 -26.69 17.90 -26.78
C ILE A 503 -26.20 17.18 -28.03
N VAL A 504 -26.68 15.96 -28.22
CA VAL A 504 -26.52 15.24 -29.48
C VAL A 504 -27.34 16.02 -30.50
N ASN A 505 -26.68 16.96 -31.21
CA ASN A 505 -27.23 17.53 -32.43
C ASN A 505 -27.19 16.43 -33.49
N ASN A 506 -28.31 15.73 -33.59
CA ASN A 506 -28.62 14.85 -34.71
C ASN A 506 -28.88 15.72 -35.93
N THR A 507 -27.86 15.95 -36.75
CA THR A 507 -28.04 16.35 -38.15
C THR A 507 -26.96 15.72 -39.02
N ASP A 508 -27.04 14.39 -39.18
CA ASP A 508 -26.59 13.74 -40.41
C ASP A 508 -27.83 13.41 -41.25
N ILE A 509 -28.33 14.42 -41.96
CA ILE A 509 -29.25 14.21 -43.06
C ILE A 509 -28.39 13.74 -44.23
N LYS A 510 -28.41 12.43 -44.47
CA LYS A 510 -28.02 11.82 -45.74
C LYS A 510 -28.83 12.47 -46.87
N ASN A 511 -28.13 13.07 -47.83
CA ASN A 511 -28.67 13.20 -49.19
C ASN A 511 -28.00 12.15 -50.11
N PRO A 512 -28.75 11.57 -51.05
CA PRO A 512 -28.34 10.38 -51.77
C PRO A 512 -27.46 10.70 -53.00
N SER A 513 -26.60 9.72 -53.28
CA SER A 513 -25.92 9.39 -54.54
C SER A 513 -26.23 10.21 -55.80
N TYR A 514 -25.17 10.66 -56.49
CA TYR A 514 -25.11 10.64 -57.94
C TYR A 514 -23.76 10.10 -58.43
N ILE A 515 -23.85 9.13 -59.33
CA ILE A 515 -22.79 8.55 -60.15
C ILE A 515 -22.50 9.52 -61.30
N GLY A 516 -21.22 9.72 -61.63
CA GLY A 516 -20.79 10.45 -62.83
C GLY A 516 -19.36 10.10 -63.21
N HIS A 517 -19.22 9.38 -64.32
CA HIS A 517 -17.98 8.97 -64.99
C HIS A 517 -17.19 10.16 -65.59
N ALA A 518 -15.93 9.83 -65.96
CA ALA A 518 -15.01 10.48 -66.91
C ALA A 518 -14.29 11.74 -66.37
N VAL A 519 -12.97 11.91 -66.49
CA VAL A 519 -11.91 11.37 -67.37
C VAL A 519 -10.69 11.06 -66.53
#